data_AF-A0A7C6QDK6-F1
#
_entry.id   AF-A0A7C6QDK6-F1
#
_cell.length_a   1.000
_cell.length_b   1.000
_cell.length_c   1.000
_cell.angle_alpha   90.00
_cell.angle_beta   90.00
_cell.angle_gamma   90.00
#
_symmetry.space_group_name_H-M   'P 1'
#
loop_
_entity.id
_entity.type
_entity.pdbx_description
1 polymer ?
#
loop_
_entity_poly.entity_id
_entity_poly.type
_entity_poly.pdbx_seq_one_letter_code
_entity_poly.pdbx_strand_id
1 'polypeptide(L)'
;VASSIAVILIAIFITIWWKISAHMFGIGGLLGGVMSVSYFIEKSNPFYLFMALFVVSGLVGVSRLILRRHTFGQVVGGFFLGFIISFLFVWIGT
;
A
#
# COMPACT_ATOMS: atom_id res chain seq x y z
N VAL A 1 -12.84 -3.64 -3.81
CA VAL A 1 -13.58 -3.48 -2.53
C VAL A 1 -13.15 -4.53 -1.52
N ALA A 2 -13.16 -5.82 -1.85
CA ALA A 2 -12.76 -6.88 -0.92
C ALA A 2 -11.31 -6.72 -0.39
N SER A 3 -10.35 -6.35 -1.26
CA SER A 3 -8.97 -6.05 -0.87
C SER A 3 -8.87 -4.92 0.18
N SER A 4 -9.60 -3.81 -0.02
CA SER A 4 -9.60 -2.68 0.91
C SER A 4 -10.15 -3.04 2.28
N ILE A 5 -11.20 -3.87 2.33
CA ILE A 5 -11.76 -4.38 3.58
C ILE A 5 -10.74 -5.25 4.31
N ALA A 6 -10.07 -6.17 3.60
CA ALA A 6 -9.03 -7.02 4.17
C ALA A 6 -7.85 -6.20 4.73
N VAL A 7 -7.37 -5.19 3.98
CA VAL A 7 -6.31 -4.28 4.42
C VAL A 7 -6.73 -3.55 5.70
N ILE A 8 -7.96 -3.02 5.76
CA ILE A 8 -8.44 -2.28 6.93
C ILE A 8 -8.56 -3.20 8.16
N LEU A 9 -9.12 -4.40 8.01
CA LEU A 9 -9.25 -5.35 9.11
C LEU A 9 -7.89 -5.73 9.71
N ILE A 10 -6.93 -6.06 8.83
CA ILE A 10 -5.58 -6.45 9.26
C ILE A 10 -4.86 -5.23 9.86
N ALA A 11 -4.99 -4.05 9.25
CA ALA A 11 -4.38 -2.83 9.77
C ALA A 11 -4.94 -2.43 11.14
N ILE A 12 -6.25 -2.59 11.38
CA ILE A 12 -6.86 -2.35 12.70
C ILE A 12 -6.24 -3.27 13.74
N PHE A 13 -6.14 -4.57 13.44
CA PHE A 13 -5.56 -5.55 14.36
C PHE A 13 -4.12 -5.16 14.74
N ILE A 14 -3.30 -4.77 13.76
CA ILE A 14 -1.92 -4.37 14.02
C ILE A 14 -1.85 -3.03 14.76
N THR A 15 -2.74 -2.09 14.44
CA THR A 15 -2.75 -0.75 15.05
C THR A 15 -3.01 -0.77 16.56
N ILE A 16 -3.63 -1.84 17.09
CA ILE A 16 -3.83 -2.05 18.54
C ILE A 16 -2.50 -2.17 19.28
N TRP A 17 -1.49 -2.84 18.69
CA TRP A 17 -0.18 -3.06 19.32
C TRP A 17 0.94 -2.19 18.74
N TRP A 18 0.80 -1.79 17.47
CA TRP A 18 1.80 -1.00 16.76
C TRP A 18 1.11 0.01 15.85
N LYS A 19 1.09 1.29 16.25
CA LYS A 19 0.39 2.36 15.50
C LYS A 19 0.98 2.57 14.10
N ILE A 20 0.40 1.90 13.11
CA ILE A 20 0.74 2.02 11.69
C ILE A 20 0.03 3.24 11.09
N SER A 21 0.66 3.87 10.10
CA SER A 21 0.09 5.02 9.41
C SER A 21 -0.94 4.62 8.36
N ALA A 22 -2.16 5.16 8.48
CA ALA A 22 -3.24 4.93 7.50
C ALA A 22 -2.91 5.38 6.08
N HIS A 23 -2.09 6.41 5.95
CA HIS A 23 -1.70 6.91 4.63
C HIS A 23 -0.75 5.96 3.91
N MET A 24 0.04 5.18 4.67
CA MET A 24 1.02 4.27 4.08
C MET A 24 0.39 2.99 3.56
N PHE A 25 -0.54 2.37 4.32
CA PHE A 25 -1.24 1.20 3.78
C PHE A 25 -2.23 1.58 2.66
N GLY A 26 -2.75 2.82 2.67
CA GLY A 26 -3.56 3.34 1.57
C GLY A 26 -2.77 3.47 0.27
N ILE A 27 -1.63 4.20 0.29
CA ILE A 27 -0.80 4.37 -0.91
C ILE A 27 -0.16 3.05 -1.37
N GLY A 28 0.24 2.19 -0.42
CA GLY A 28 0.76 0.85 -0.70
C GLY A 28 -0.29 -0.04 -1.36
N GLY A 29 -1.54 -0.02 -0.87
CA GLY A 29 -2.63 -0.79 -1.46
C GLY A 29 -3.02 -0.32 -2.85
N LEU A 30 -3.02 1.00 -3.09
CA LEU A 30 -3.23 1.55 -4.42
C LEU A 30 -2.13 1.10 -5.40
N LEU A 31 -0.86 1.20 -5.00
CA LEU A 31 0.27 0.77 -5.83
C LEU A 31 0.24 -0.73 -6.12
N GLY A 32 0.01 -1.57 -5.10
CA GLY A 32 -0.10 -3.02 -5.27
C GLY A 32 -1.30 -3.47 -6.09
N GLY A 33 -2.44 -2.79 -5.94
CA GLY A 33 -3.64 -3.05 -6.74
C GLY A 33 -3.45 -2.70 -8.21
N VAL A 34 -2.97 -1.48 -8.51
CA VAL A 34 -2.69 -1.03 -9.89
C VAL A 34 -1.67 -1.96 -10.54
N MET A 35 -0.60 -2.32 -9.83
CA MET A 35 0.46 -3.19 -10.36
C MET A 35 -0.04 -4.61 -10.64
N SER A 36 -0.89 -5.17 -9.77
CA SER A 36 -1.49 -6.48 -9.99
C SER A 36 -2.48 -6.46 -11.18
N VAL A 37 -3.33 -5.43 -11.28
CA VAL A 37 -4.27 -5.30 -12.40
C VAL A 37 -3.54 -5.16 -13.74
N SER A 38 -2.52 -4.31 -13.82
CA SER A 38 -1.75 -4.12 -15.05
C SER A 38 -1.04 -5.39 -15.50
N TYR A 39 -0.52 -6.19 -14.55
CA TYR A 39 0.21 -7.41 -14.86
C TYR A 39 -0.72 -8.58 -15.25
N PHE A 40 -1.80 -8.80 -14.50
CA PHE A 40 -2.65 -9.98 -14.67
C PHE A 40 -3.83 -9.78 -15.64
N ILE A 41 -4.36 -8.55 -15.76
CA ILE A 41 -5.60 -8.29 -16.53
C ILE A 41 -5.28 -7.65 -17.87
N GLU A 42 -4.68 -6.46 -17.87
CA GLU A 42 -4.44 -5.73 -19.12
C GLU A 42 -3.23 -6.24 -19.92
N LYS A 43 -2.27 -6.92 -19.27
CA LYS A 43 -0.96 -7.28 -19.84
C LYS A 43 -0.22 -6.08 -20.48
N SER A 44 -0.53 -4.88 -20.00
CA SER A 44 0.10 -3.63 -20.40
C SER A 44 0.93 -3.12 -19.24
N ASN A 45 2.11 -2.57 -19.53
CA ASN A 45 3.03 -2.07 -18.50
C ASN A 45 3.04 -0.53 -18.53
N PRO A 46 2.12 0.15 -17.81
CA PRO A 46 2.11 1.60 -17.72
C PRO A 46 3.26 2.09 -16.82
N PHE A 47 4.47 2.10 -17.38
CA PHE A 47 5.70 2.44 -16.66
C PHE A 47 5.67 3.82 -16.01
N TYR A 48 5.13 4.83 -16.72
CA TYR A 48 4.97 6.19 -16.20
C TYR A 48 4.06 6.25 -14.97
N LEU A 49 3.02 5.42 -14.93
CA LEU A 49 2.10 5.36 -13.80
C LEU A 49 2.81 4.78 -12.57
N PHE A 50 3.59 3.71 -12.72
CA PHE A 50 4.36 3.14 -11.61
C PHE A 50 5.39 4.14 -11.07
N MET A 51 6.13 4.82 -11.95
CA MET A 51 7.06 5.87 -11.51
C MET A 51 6.36 6.95 -10.69
N ALA A 52 5.23 7.47 -11.18
CA ALA A 52 4.46 8.47 -10.46
C ALA A 52 3.99 7.96 -9.08
N LEU A 53 3.48 6.72 -9.01
CA LEU A 53 3.01 6.13 -7.75
C LEU A 53 4.14 5.89 -6.75
N PHE A 54 5.32 5.46 -7.19
CA PHE A 54 6.48 5.31 -6.32
C PHE A 54 6.96 6.66 -5.78
N VAL A 55 7.00 7.71 -6.62
CA VAL A 55 7.36 9.06 -6.18
C VAL A 55 6.36 9.59 -5.14
N VAL A 56 5.05 9.46 -5.41
CA VAL A 56 4.01 9.89 -4.47
C VAL A 56 4.09 9.08 -3.16
N SER A 57 4.32 7.78 -3.23
CA SER A 57 4.52 6.94 -2.05
C SER A 57 5.73 7.39 -1.21
N GLY A 58 6.85 7.72 -1.87
CA GLY A 58 8.03 8.27 -1.20
C GLY A 58 7.74 9.60 -0.50
N LEU A 59 7.05 10.53 -1.17
CA LEU A 59 6.67 11.83 -0.58
C LEU A 59 5.74 11.66 0.63
N VAL A 60 4.75 10.76 0.53
CA VAL A 60 3.85 10.45 1.64
C VAL A 60 4.61 9.81 2.80
N GLY A 61 5.55 8.89 2.53
CA GLY A 61 6.39 8.27 3.56
C GLY A 61 7.28 9.27 4.28
N VAL A 62 7.94 10.15 3.52
CA VAL A 62 8.82 11.20 4.05
C VAL A 62 8.05 12.20 4.89
N SER A 63 6.88 12.67 4.43
CA SER A 63 6.04 13.58 5.23
C SER A 63 5.64 12.97 6.60
N ARG A 64 5.37 11.66 6.64
CA ARG A 64 5.01 10.95 7.88
C ARG A 64 6.18 10.77 8.84
N LEU A 65 7.40 10.63 8.31
CA LEU A 65 8.65 10.61 9.09
C LEU A 65 8.99 12.01 9.65
N ILE A 66 8.85 13.06 8.84
CA ILE A 66 9.14 14.45 9.22
C ILE A 66 8.24 14.90 10.37
N LEU A 67 6.96 14.48 10.38
CA LEU A 67 6.04 14.77 11.48
C LEU A 67 6.42 14.10 12.82
N ARG A 68 7.48 13.26 12.87
CA ARG A 68 7.99 12.54 14.05
C ARG A 68 6.94 11.74 14.84
N ARG A 69 5.78 11.48 14.24
CA ARG A 69 4.66 10.75 14.86
C ARG A 69 4.77 9.23 14.68
N HIS A 70 5.55 8.79 13.70
CA HIS A 70 5.72 7.39 13.36
C HIS A 70 7.20 7.04 13.16
N THR A 71 7.57 5.83 13.54
CA THR A 71 8.91 5.29 13.27
C THR A 71 9.02 4.78 11.83
N PHE A 72 10.24 4.68 11.31
CA PHE A 72 10.50 4.14 9.97
C PHE A 72 9.86 2.76 9.75
N GLY A 73 9.93 1.88 10.75
CA GLY A 73 9.29 0.56 10.70
C GLY A 73 7.76 0.61 10.55
N GLN A 74 7.09 1.60 11.15
CA GLN A 74 5.63 1.76 11.02
C GLN A 74 5.22 2.25 9.64
N VAL A 75 6.02 3.13 9.04
CA VAL A 75 5.78 3.68 7.71
C VAL A 75 5.97 2.60 6.65
N VAL A 76 7.09 1.89 6.72
CA VAL A 76 7.43 0.79 5.81
C VAL A 76 6.49 -0.40 5.98
N GLY A 77 6.21 -0.80 7.22
CA GLY A 77 5.27 -1.88 7.53
C GLY A 77 3.88 -1.61 7.00
N GLY A 78 3.37 -0.38 7.16
CA GLY A 78 2.08 0.02 6.58
C GLY A 78 2.06 -0.07 5.05
N PHE A 79 3.11 0.43 4.40
CA PHE A 79 3.22 0.36 2.94
C PHE A 79 3.17 -1.07 2.41
N PHE A 80 4.04 -1.94 2.93
CA PHE A 80 4.09 -3.35 2.50
C PHE A 80 2.81 -4.11 2.81
N LEU A 81 2.18 -3.82 3.94
CA LEU A 81 0.90 -4.44 4.29
C LEU A 81 -0.17 -4.14 3.23
N GLY A 82 -0.36 -2.86 2.90
CA GLY A 82 -1.30 -2.46 1.86
C GLY A 82 -0.96 -3.09 0.50
N PHE A 83 0.32 -3.02 0.12
CA PHE A 83 0.82 -3.52 -1.16
C PHE A 83 0.58 -5.02 -1.32
N ILE A 84 1.04 -5.84 -0.37
CA ILE A 84 0.98 -7.30 -0.45
C ILE A 84 -0.48 -7.77 -0.46
N ILE A 85 -1.31 -7.27 0.45
CA ILE A 85 -2.71 -7.70 0.54
C ILE A 85 -3.46 -7.34 -0.74
N SER A 86 -3.28 -6.11 -1.26
CA SER A 86 -3.96 -5.67 -2.48
C SER A 86 -3.49 -6.41 -3.71
N PHE A 87 -2.19 -6.72 -3.78
CA PHE A 87 -1.61 -7.48 -4.88
C PHE A 87 -2.13 -8.93 -4.91
N LEU A 88 -2.09 -9.62 -3.77
CA LEU A 88 -2.55 -11.01 -3.63
C LEU A 88 -4.05 -11.15 -3.88
N PHE A 89 -4.86 -10.20 -3.43
CA PHE A 89 -6.31 -10.26 -3.64
C PHE A 89 -6.69 -10.18 -5.12
N VAL A 90 -6.01 -9.32 -5.88
CA VAL A 90 -6.24 -9.22 -7.32
C VAL A 90 -5.73 -10.47 -8.01
N TRP A 91 -4.55 -10.98 -7.63
CA TRP A 91 -4.00 -12.21 -8.22
C TRP A 91 -4.86 -13.45 -7.99
N ILE A 92 -5.45 -13.62 -6.80
CA ILE A 92 -6.39 -14.71 -6.50
C ILE A 92 -7.69 -14.57 -7.29
N GLY A 93 -8.09 -13.34 -7.61
CA GLY A 93 -9.34 -13.05 -8.32
C GLY A 93 -9.24 -13.09 -9.84
N THR A 94 -8.04 -13.17 -10.41
CA THR A 94 -7.76 -13.26 -11.85
C THR A 94 -7.54 -14.71 -12.27
#